data_AF-A0A8H3HWD7-F1
#
_entry.id   AF-A0A8H3HWD7-F1
#
_cell.length_a   1.000
_cell.length_b   1.000
_cell.length_c   1.000
_cell.angle_alpha   90.00
_cell.angle_beta   90.00
_cell.angle_gamma   90.00
#
_symmetry.space_group_name_H-M   'P 1'
#
loop_
_entity.id
_entity.type
_entity.pdbx_description
1 polymer ?
#
loop_
_entity_poly.entity_id
_entity_poly.type
_entity_poly.pdbx_seq_one_letter_code
_entity_poly.pdbx_strand_id
1 'polypeptide(L)'
;MIYFKVGRGFLVILCIEPLAGKEIYTEPDPDRPGYYVNFHVFAANIYECRIFRTDPTWAIWAQREAHENRLEGQRSVRDEYVLAAAQWILWYGQSFFKQVLFSGEVSLAGLRSWSSGPLYDGTKFLSLHRWHFWRDQYKAVASGEKEDEKGFGQECKIVAAETAELTDSLEKNMTFGQSD
;
A
#
# COMPACT_ATOMS: atom_id res chain seq x y z
N MET A 1 9.74 16.44 17.96
CA MET A 1 10.90 16.68 17.07
C MET A 1 12.12 15.85 17.48
N ILE A 2 12.59 14.91 16.66
CA ILE A 2 13.81 14.11 16.91
C ILE A 2 14.84 14.52 15.85
N TYR A 3 16.01 14.98 16.30
CA TYR A 3 17.10 15.34 15.41
C TYR A 3 18.13 14.21 15.35
N PHE A 4 18.43 13.73 14.15
CA PHE A 4 19.63 12.92 13.92
C PHE A 4 20.68 13.77 13.22
N LYS A 5 21.82 13.95 13.88
CA LYS A 5 23.00 14.57 13.29
C LYS A 5 23.76 13.51 12.50
N VAL A 6 23.82 13.67 11.18
CA VAL A 6 24.63 12.81 10.31
C VAL A 6 25.72 13.69 9.68
N GLY A 7 26.93 13.62 10.24
CA GLY A 7 28.07 14.41 9.76
C GLY A 7 27.90 15.93 9.93
N ARG A 8 28.22 16.69 8.87
CA ARG A 8 28.13 18.17 8.84
C ARG A 8 26.75 18.71 8.43
N GLY A 9 25.77 17.84 8.21
CA GLY A 9 24.39 18.21 7.85
C GLY A 9 23.37 17.67 8.85
N PHE A 10 22.21 18.32 8.92
CA PHE A 10 21.03 17.79 9.61
C PHE A 10 20.15 17.09 8.57
N LEU A 11 19.86 15.81 8.78
CA LEU A 11 18.77 15.16 8.07
C LEU A 11 17.48 15.55 8.78
N VAL A 12 16.67 16.40 8.15
CA VAL A 12 15.32 16.72 8.63
C VAL A 12 14.42 15.54 8.26
N ILE A 13 14.36 14.55 9.14
CA ILE A 13 13.21 13.65 9.14
C ILE A 13 12.08 14.49 9.71
N LEU A 14 11.07 14.80 8.89
CA LEU A 14 9.84 15.44 9.36
C LEU A 14 9.27 14.57 10.48
N CYS A 15 9.54 14.95 11.73
CA CYS A 15 8.69 14.59 12.84
C CYS A 15 7.35 15.22 12.53
N ILE A 16 6.48 14.42 11.95
CA ILE A 16 5.05 14.59 12.02
C ILE A 16 4.73 14.72 13.52
N GLU A 17 4.53 15.94 14.00
CA GLU A 17 3.93 16.15 15.32
C GLU A 17 2.45 15.76 15.22
N PRO A 18 1.89 15.11 16.26
CA PRO A 18 0.45 14.91 16.33
C PRO A 18 -0.18 16.27 16.57
N LEU A 19 -0.56 16.96 15.50
CA LEU A 19 -1.50 18.06 15.60
C LEU A 19 -2.80 17.47 16.16
N ALA A 20 -3.17 17.92 17.35
CA ALA A 20 -4.31 17.43 18.08
C ALA A 20 -5.58 17.45 17.21
N GLY A 21 -6.15 16.26 16.98
CA GLY A 21 -7.45 16.08 16.31
C GLY A 21 -7.32 15.41 14.93
N LYS A 22 -7.59 14.10 14.89
CA LYS A 22 -7.40 13.13 13.80
C LYS A 22 -5.94 12.82 13.47
N GLU A 23 -5.60 11.53 13.53
CA GLU A 23 -4.36 11.04 12.92
C GLU A 23 -4.49 11.22 11.40
N ILE A 24 -4.00 12.34 10.86
CA ILE A 24 -4.09 12.75 9.44
C ILE A 24 -3.38 11.79 8.45
N TYR A 25 -3.01 10.60 8.91
CA TYR A 25 -2.29 9.56 8.19
C TYR A 25 -3.04 8.22 8.20
N THR A 26 -4.16 8.10 8.93
CA THR A 26 -4.95 6.86 8.97
C THR A 26 -6.01 6.81 7.88
N GLU A 27 -6.50 7.97 7.45
CA GLU A 27 -7.57 8.10 6.45
C GLU A 27 -7.34 9.33 5.55
N PRO A 28 -7.82 9.33 4.31
CA PRO A 28 -7.88 10.51 3.45
C PRO A 28 -8.68 11.64 4.09
N ASP A 29 -8.14 12.85 4.01
CA ASP A 29 -8.80 14.07 4.46
C ASP A 29 -9.37 14.81 3.24
N PRO A 30 -10.71 14.90 3.08
CA PRO A 30 -11.33 15.61 1.97
C PRO A 30 -10.91 17.09 1.86
N ASP A 31 -10.52 17.71 2.97
CA ASP A 31 -10.10 19.11 3.03
C ASP A 31 -8.62 19.30 2.67
N ARG A 32 -7.86 18.19 2.54
CA ARG A 32 -6.41 18.19 2.25
C ARG A 32 -6.06 17.12 1.22
N PRO A 33 -6.55 17.26 -0.03
CA PRO A 33 -6.37 16.24 -1.03
C PRO A 33 -4.89 15.95 -1.31
N GLY A 34 -4.57 14.66 -1.44
CA GLY A 34 -3.23 14.17 -1.74
C GLY A 34 -2.26 14.12 -0.55
N TYR A 35 -2.62 14.66 0.62
CA TYR A 35 -1.76 14.57 1.81
C TYR A 35 -1.56 13.12 2.27
N TYR A 36 -2.64 12.32 2.20
CA TYR A 36 -2.62 10.89 2.49
C TYR A 36 -1.70 10.13 1.53
N VAL A 37 -1.83 10.37 0.22
CA VAL A 37 -0.97 9.76 -0.81
C VAL A 37 0.50 10.13 -0.58
N ASN A 38 0.80 11.40 -0.35
CA ASN A 38 2.17 11.88 -0.09
C ASN A 38 2.79 11.23 1.14
N PHE A 39 2.03 11.00 2.21
CA PHE A 39 2.51 10.25 3.37
C PHE A 39 2.89 8.82 2.98
N HIS A 40 2.06 8.12 2.21
CA HIS A 40 2.35 6.76 1.75
C HIS A 40 3.57 6.69 0.81
N VAL A 41 3.76 7.68 -0.08
CA VAL A 41 4.99 7.82 -0.89
C VAL A 41 6.22 7.91 0.04
N PHE A 42 6.18 8.85 0.98
CA PHE A 42 7.29 9.10 1.90
C PHE A 42 7.62 7.86 2.73
N ALA A 43 6.59 7.22 3.31
CA ALA A 43 6.75 6.01 4.09
C ALA A 43 7.34 4.87 3.24
N ALA A 44 6.74 4.56 2.10
CA ALA A 44 7.21 3.48 1.22
C ALA A 44 8.67 3.67 0.79
N ASN A 45 9.07 4.90 0.46
CA ASN A 45 10.44 5.22 0.10
C ASN A 45 11.44 5.02 1.27
N ILE A 46 11.06 5.40 2.50
CA ILE A 46 11.88 5.15 3.70
C ILE A 46 12.09 3.66 3.94
N TYR A 47 11.03 2.85 3.78
CA TYR A 47 11.12 1.39 3.93
C TYR A 47 11.98 0.76 2.85
N GLU A 48 11.89 1.23 1.60
CA GLU A 48 12.76 0.73 0.52
C GLU A 48 14.24 1.10 0.77
N CYS A 49 14.50 2.32 1.23
CA CYS A 49 15.83 2.77 1.62
C CYS A 49 16.41 2.06 2.86
N ARG A 50 15.67 1.13 3.47
CA ARG A 50 16.09 0.34 4.66
C ARG A 50 16.51 1.19 5.85
N ILE A 51 15.97 2.40 5.95
CA ILE A 51 16.13 3.23 7.15
C ILE A 51 15.47 2.54 8.35
N PHE A 52 14.33 1.87 8.10
CA PHE A 52 13.69 0.97 9.04
C PHE A 52 13.88 -0.50 8.63
N ARG A 53 13.63 -1.40 9.59
CA ARG A 53 13.55 -2.83 9.30
C ARG A 53 12.48 -3.08 8.26
N THR A 54 12.73 -4.08 7.42
CA THR A 54 11.78 -4.54 6.40
C THR A 54 10.53 -5.08 7.10
N ASP A 55 9.43 -4.34 6.99
CA ASP A 55 8.16 -4.66 7.61
C ASP A 55 7.04 -4.36 6.59
N PRO A 56 6.24 -5.37 6.19
CA PRO A 56 5.17 -5.17 5.22
C PRO A 56 3.88 -4.59 5.83
N THR A 57 3.83 -4.36 7.15
CA THR A 57 2.57 -4.01 7.86
C THR A 57 1.86 -2.81 7.25
N TRP A 58 2.57 -1.71 6.98
CA TRP A 58 1.96 -0.51 6.39
C TRP A 58 1.47 -0.73 4.95
N ALA A 59 2.22 -1.51 4.16
CA ALA A 59 1.79 -1.89 2.82
C ALA A 59 0.50 -2.73 2.87
N ILE A 60 0.44 -3.73 3.77
CA ILE A 60 -0.76 -4.56 3.98
C ILE A 60 -1.95 -3.69 4.37
N TRP A 61 -1.74 -2.72 5.28
CA TRP A 61 -2.82 -1.83 5.72
C TRP A 61 -3.35 -0.99 4.58
N ALA A 62 -2.47 -0.38 3.79
CA ALA A 62 -2.86 0.41 2.62
C ALA A 62 -3.63 -0.44 1.59
N GLN A 63 -3.13 -1.64 1.27
CA GLN A 63 -3.79 -2.55 0.35
C GLN A 63 -5.16 -3.01 0.86
N ARG A 64 -5.27 -3.29 2.17
CA ARG A 64 -6.54 -3.66 2.81
C ARG A 64 -7.58 -2.55 2.69
N GLU A 65 -7.21 -1.32 3.03
CA GLU A 65 -8.13 -0.19 2.96
C GLU A 65 -8.60 0.07 1.52
N ALA A 66 -7.71 -0.04 0.54
CA ALA A 66 -8.06 0.17 -0.87
C ALA A 66 -8.89 -0.95 -1.50
N HIS A 67 -8.66 -2.20 -1.11
CA HIS A 67 -9.10 -3.36 -1.91
C HIS A 67 -9.85 -4.44 -1.16
N GLU A 68 -9.59 -4.60 0.14
CA GLU A 68 -10.25 -5.63 0.95
C GLU A 68 -11.44 -5.07 1.74
N ASN A 69 -11.51 -3.75 1.90
CA ASN A 69 -12.62 -3.03 2.51
C ASN A 69 -13.53 -2.43 1.43
N ARG A 70 -14.80 -2.18 1.81
CA ARG A 70 -15.71 -1.42 0.95
C ARG A 70 -15.32 0.06 1.00
N LEU A 71 -15.08 0.66 -0.17
CA LEU A 71 -14.73 2.07 -0.28
C LEU A 71 -15.98 2.93 -0.27
N GLU A 72 -16.24 3.58 0.86
CA GLU A 72 -17.37 4.50 1.03
C GLU A 72 -16.94 5.97 0.81
N GLY A 73 -17.91 6.85 0.60
CA GLY A 73 -17.69 8.30 0.55
C GLY A 73 -17.59 8.91 -0.85
N GLN A 74 -16.85 10.01 -0.95
CA GLN A 74 -16.69 10.79 -2.19
C GLN A 74 -15.60 10.18 -3.08
N ARG A 75 -15.67 10.42 -4.40
CA ARG A 75 -14.68 9.90 -5.36
C ARG A 75 -13.24 10.24 -4.95
N SER A 76 -12.97 11.47 -4.53
CA SER A 76 -11.63 11.91 -4.10
C SER A 76 -11.06 11.06 -2.97
N VAL A 77 -11.86 10.76 -1.94
CA VAL A 77 -11.46 9.91 -0.80
C VAL A 77 -11.12 8.49 -1.28
N ARG A 78 -11.95 7.93 -2.16
CA ARG A 78 -11.73 6.58 -2.69
C ARG A 78 -10.52 6.50 -3.61
N ASP A 79 -10.32 7.52 -4.45
CA ASP A 79 -9.14 7.65 -5.30
C ASP A 79 -7.87 7.69 -4.42
N GLU A 80 -7.88 8.43 -3.32
CA GLU A 80 -6.72 8.51 -2.41
C GLU A 80 -6.35 7.19 -1.76
N TYR A 81 -7.32 6.35 -1.35
CA TYR A 81 -7.01 5.02 -0.84
C TYR A 81 -6.28 4.16 -1.89
N VAL A 82 -6.79 4.13 -3.12
CA VAL A 82 -6.18 3.36 -4.22
C VAL A 82 -4.78 3.88 -4.56
N LEU A 83 -4.65 5.21 -4.70
CA LEU A 83 -3.38 5.86 -5.01
C LEU A 83 -2.33 5.64 -3.90
N ALA A 84 -2.73 5.75 -2.63
CA ALA A 84 -1.84 5.52 -1.49
C ALA A 84 -1.39 4.05 -1.40
N ALA A 85 -2.30 3.10 -1.66
CA ALA A 85 -1.93 1.69 -1.76
C ALA A 85 -0.94 1.45 -2.91
N ALA A 86 -1.15 2.09 -4.06
CA ALA A 86 -0.28 1.94 -5.23
C ALA A 86 1.17 2.35 -4.94
N GLN A 87 1.38 3.37 -4.12
CA GLN A 87 2.74 3.82 -3.75
C GLN A 87 3.57 2.72 -3.09
N TRP A 88 2.96 1.83 -2.30
CA TRP A 88 3.68 0.72 -1.70
C TRP A 88 4.16 -0.31 -2.71
N ILE A 89 3.47 -0.46 -3.85
CA ILE A 89 3.91 -1.32 -4.94
C ILE A 89 4.97 -0.60 -5.78
N LEU A 90 4.74 0.67 -6.13
CA LEU A 90 5.66 1.44 -6.97
C LEU A 90 7.04 1.64 -6.34
N TRP A 91 7.08 1.97 -5.04
CA TRP A 91 8.33 2.28 -4.34
C TRP A 91 8.92 1.08 -3.60
N TYR A 92 8.09 0.19 -3.06
CA TYR A 92 8.51 -0.89 -2.16
C TYR A 92 8.11 -2.29 -2.69
N GLY A 93 7.57 -2.37 -3.92
CA GLY A 93 6.94 -3.59 -4.44
C GLY A 93 7.87 -4.80 -4.51
N GLN A 94 9.13 -4.63 -4.89
CA GLN A 94 10.09 -5.74 -4.92
C GLN A 94 10.35 -6.31 -3.52
N SER A 95 10.55 -5.43 -2.54
CA SER A 95 10.74 -5.81 -1.14
C SER A 95 9.48 -6.43 -0.54
N PHE A 96 8.32 -5.86 -0.88
CA PHE A 96 7.03 -6.37 -0.44
C PHE A 96 6.74 -7.76 -1.02
N PHE A 97 7.00 -7.97 -2.31
CA PHE A 97 6.82 -9.28 -2.95
C PHE A 97 7.76 -10.35 -2.39
N LYS A 98 9.00 -9.99 -1.99
CA LYS A 98 9.86 -10.92 -1.24
C LYS A 98 9.20 -11.39 0.07
N GLN A 99 8.47 -10.52 0.76
CA GLN A 99 7.72 -10.90 1.97
C GLN A 99 6.50 -11.77 1.64
N VAL A 100 5.91 -11.64 0.45
CA VAL A 100 4.86 -12.56 -0.03
C VAL A 100 5.42 -13.97 -0.22
N LEU A 101 6.62 -14.08 -0.83
CA LEU A 101 7.26 -15.38 -1.07
C LEU A 101 7.89 -15.98 0.20
N PHE A 102 8.44 -15.14 1.08
CA PHE A 102 9.28 -15.54 2.21
C PHE A 102 8.91 -14.74 3.47
N SER A 103 7.68 -14.88 3.96
CA SER A 103 7.15 -14.12 5.10
C SER A 103 7.82 -14.41 6.45
N GLY A 104 8.67 -15.45 6.53
CA GLY A 104 9.38 -15.84 7.75
C GLY A 104 8.43 -16.21 8.89
N GLU A 105 8.95 -16.23 10.12
CA GLU A 105 8.12 -16.39 11.32
C GLU A 105 7.48 -15.06 11.71
N VAL A 106 6.15 -15.04 11.73
CA VAL A 106 5.36 -13.85 12.09
C VAL A 106 4.79 -14.02 13.50
N SER A 107 5.04 -13.04 14.37
CA SER A 107 4.47 -13.06 15.72
C SER A 107 2.93 -13.03 15.70
N LEU A 108 2.28 -13.53 16.76
CA LEU A 108 0.81 -13.44 16.89
C LEU A 108 0.28 -12.00 16.80
N ALA A 109 1.06 -11.03 17.27
CA ALA A 109 0.72 -9.62 17.13
C ALA A 109 0.77 -9.17 15.67
N GLY A 110 1.81 -9.55 14.93
CA GLY A 110 1.92 -9.31 13.49
C GLY A 110 0.77 -9.94 12.71
N LEU A 111 0.39 -11.18 13.04
CA LEU A 111 -0.76 -11.86 12.40
C LEU A 111 -2.09 -11.15 12.62
N ARG A 112 -2.30 -10.58 13.81
CA ARG A 112 -3.49 -9.74 14.05
C ARG A 112 -3.44 -8.47 13.22
N SER A 113 -2.28 -7.81 13.15
CA SER A 113 -2.08 -6.60 12.33
C SER A 113 -2.29 -6.88 10.84
N TRP A 114 -2.00 -8.09 10.37
CA TRP A 114 -2.10 -8.48 8.96
C TRP A 114 -3.45 -9.09 8.58
N SER A 115 -4.46 -9.05 9.46
CA SER A 115 -5.79 -9.58 9.15
C SER A 115 -6.34 -9.06 7.82
N SER A 116 -7.17 -9.86 7.17
CA SER A 116 -7.84 -9.44 5.95
C SER A 116 -9.06 -8.57 6.20
N GLY A 117 -9.43 -7.77 5.20
CA GLY A 117 -10.72 -7.10 5.10
C GLY A 117 -11.83 -8.05 4.58
N PRO A 118 -13.10 -7.62 4.67
CA PRO A 118 -14.26 -8.47 4.40
C PRO A 118 -14.43 -8.90 2.93
N LEU A 119 -13.81 -8.23 1.97
CA LEU A 119 -13.88 -8.58 0.54
C LEU A 119 -12.86 -9.65 0.12
N TYR A 120 -11.92 -10.00 1.01
CA TYR A 120 -10.95 -11.06 0.76
C TYR A 120 -11.28 -12.32 1.55
N ASP A 121 -11.53 -13.41 0.83
CA ASP A 121 -11.96 -14.69 1.37
C ASP A 121 -10.81 -15.68 1.63
N GLY A 122 -9.58 -15.33 1.26
CA GLY A 122 -8.41 -16.17 1.44
C GLY A 122 -7.81 -16.16 2.85
N THR A 123 -6.59 -16.70 2.96
CA THR A 123 -5.87 -16.81 4.23
C THR A 123 -5.44 -15.45 4.77
N LYS A 124 -5.52 -15.22 6.09
CA LYS A 124 -5.12 -13.96 6.74
C LYS A 124 -3.64 -13.58 6.57
N PHE A 125 -2.79 -14.48 6.07
CA PHE A 125 -1.36 -14.26 5.88
C PHE A 125 -1.06 -13.55 4.56
N LEU A 126 0.15 -13.01 4.44
CA LEU A 126 0.70 -12.68 3.13
C LEU A 126 0.89 -13.96 2.33
N SER A 127 0.27 -14.02 1.16
CA SER A 127 0.29 -15.17 0.26
C SER A 127 0.19 -14.71 -1.18
N LEU A 128 0.60 -15.57 -2.12
CA LEU A 128 0.40 -15.31 -3.55
C LEU A 128 -1.07 -15.10 -3.89
N HIS A 129 -1.99 -15.82 -3.24
CA HIS A 129 -3.42 -15.62 -3.42
C HIS A 129 -3.85 -14.18 -3.07
N ARG A 130 -3.31 -13.62 -1.97
CA ARG A 130 -3.61 -12.23 -1.56
C ARG A 130 -2.97 -11.20 -2.50
N TRP A 131 -1.77 -11.50 -2.98
CA TRP A 131 -1.08 -10.69 -3.99
C TRP A 131 -1.88 -10.62 -5.31
N HIS A 132 -2.37 -11.77 -5.80
CA HIS A 132 -3.24 -11.85 -6.97
C HIS A 132 -4.55 -11.08 -6.75
N PHE A 133 -5.16 -11.23 -5.59
CA PHE A 133 -6.36 -10.48 -5.25
C PHE A 133 -6.14 -8.96 -5.38
N TRP A 134 -5.08 -8.40 -4.77
CA TRP A 134 -4.80 -6.97 -4.90
C TRP A 134 -4.54 -6.54 -6.34
N ARG A 135 -3.77 -7.33 -7.10
CA ARG A 135 -3.57 -7.08 -8.54
C ARG A 135 -4.90 -6.98 -9.28
N ASP A 136 -5.79 -7.95 -9.06
CA ASP A 136 -7.06 -8.04 -9.78
C ASP A 136 -7.99 -6.89 -9.37
N GLN A 137 -7.91 -6.44 -8.12
CA GLN A 137 -8.60 -5.24 -7.66
C GLN A 137 -8.09 -3.95 -8.33
N TYR A 138 -6.78 -3.82 -8.56
CA TYR A 138 -6.24 -2.73 -9.38
C TYR A 138 -6.72 -2.80 -10.83
N LYS A 139 -6.78 -3.99 -11.44
CA LYS A 139 -7.32 -4.18 -12.79
C LYS A 139 -8.79 -3.74 -12.85
N ALA A 140 -9.59 -4.11 -11.86
CA ALA A 140 -11.00 -3.70 -11.77
C ALA A 140 -11.18 -2.19 -11.58
N VAL A 141 -10.28 -1.51 -10.85
CA VAL A 141 -10.27 -0.03 -10.78
C VAL A 141 -9.96 0.57 -12.15
N ALA A 142 -8.93 0.05 -12.82
CA ALA A 142 -8.49 0.55 -14.13
C ALA A 142 -9.57 0.40 -15.22
N SER A 143 -10.25 -0.75 -15.27
CA SER A 143 -11.33 -1.00 -16.24
C SER A 143 -12.63 -0.28 -15.90
N GLY A 144 -12.81 0.14 -14.65
CA GLY A 144 -14.05 0.72 -14.15
C GLY A 144 -15.12 -0.32 -13.78
N GLU A 145 -14.75 -1.60 -13.70
CA GLU A 145 -15.62 -2.70 -13.25
C GLU A 145 -16.00 -2.60 -11.76
N LYS A 146 -15.26 -1.82 -10.97
CA LYS A 146 -15.77 -1.34 -9.67
C LYS A 146 -16.88 -0.31 -9.91
N GLU A 147 -18.05 -0.80 -10.31
CA GLU A 147 -19.26 -0.03 -10.55
C GLU A 147 -19.83 0.52 -9.24
N ASP A 148 -19.28 1.65 -8.80
CA ASP A 148 -20.05 2.60 -8.01
C ASP A 148 -20.51 3.75 -8.92
N GLU A 149 -21.69 4.31 -8.66
CA GLU A 149 -22.32 5.41 -9.43
C GLU A 149 -21.40 6.61 -9.73
N LYS A 150 -20.31 6.77 -8.97
CA LYS A 150 -19.35 7.89 -9.07
C LYS A 150 -18.03 7.54 -9.78
N GLY A 151 -17.75 6.26 -10.01
CA GLY A 151 -16.50 5.75 -10.60
C GLY A 151 -15.21 6.20 -9.88
N PHE A 152 -14.06 5.96 -10.52
CA PHE A 152 -12.73 6.45 -10.12
C PHE A 152 -12.24 7.53 -11.09
N GLY A 153 -11.40 8.45 -10.61
CA GLY A 153 -10.76 9.49 -11.43
C GLY A 153 -9.79 8.92 -12.47
N GLN A 154 -9.56 9.65 -13.56
CA GLN A 154 -8.70 9.17 -14.66
C GLN A 154 -7.26 8.90 -14.21
N GLU A 155 -6.69 9.76 -13.37
CA GLU A 155 -5.36 9.57 -12.78
C GLU A 155 -5.29 8.27 -11.96
N CYS A 156 -6.28 8.05 -11.09
CA CYS A 156 -6.41 6.84 -10.29
C CYS A 156 -6.46 5.58 -11.16
N LYS A 157 -7.23 5.61 -12.26
CA LYS A 157 -7.31 4.48 -13.22
C LYS A 157 -5.97 4.19 -13.90
N ILE A 158 -5.24 5.23 -14.33
CA ILE A 158 -3.92 5.08 -14.96
C ILE A 158 -2.94 4.46 -13.98
N VAL A 159 -2.83 5.02 -12.78
CA VAL A 159 -1.92 4.52 -11.74
C VAL A 159 -2.29 3.09 -11.33
N ALA A 160 -3.58 2.77 -11.26
CA ALA A 160 -4.05 1.41 -10.97
C ALA A 160 -3.62 0.42 -12.07
N ALA A 161 -3.73 0.79 -13.35
CA ALA A 161 -3.29 -0.04 -14.47
C ALA A 161 -1.77 -0.31 -14.39
N GLU A 162 -0.96 0.74 -14.23
CA GLU A 162 0.50 0.62 -14.08
C GLU A 162 0.88 -0.23 -12.87
N THR A 163 0.17 -0.07 -11.76
CA THR A 163 0.40 -0.85 -10.55
C THR A 163 0.09 -2.33 -10.77
N ALA A 164 -1.01 -2.65 -11.46
CA ALA A 164 -1.34 -4.03 -11.79
C ALA A 164 -0.29 -4.68 -12.70
N GLU A 165 0.21 -3.94 -13.70
CA GLU A 165 1.29 -4.40 -14.59
C GLU A 165 2.60 -4.64 -13.85
N LEU A 166 2.97 -3.74 -12.93
CA LEU A 166 4.16 -3.90 -12.10
C LEU A 166 4.03 -5.10 -11.16
N THR A 167 2.85 -5.29 -10.55
CA THR A 167 2.53 -6.42 -9.67
C THR A 167 2.71 -7.76 -10.41
N ASP A 168 2.19 -7.85 -11.64
CA ASP A 168 2.39 -9.01 -12.53
C ASP A 168 3.87 -9.19 -12.91
N SER A 169 4.56 -8.09 -13.20
CA SER A 169 5.97 -8.13 -13.63
C SER A 169 6.89 -8.58 -12.49
N LEU A 170 6.66 -8.11 -11.27
CA LEU A 170 7.41 -8.53 -10.08
C LEU A 170 7.25 -10.04 -9.86
N GLU A 171 6.03 -10.54 -9.92
CA GLU A 171 5.76 -11.97 -9.77
C GLU A 171 6.47 -12.80 -10.83
N LYS A 172 6.28 -12.49 -12.11
CA LYS A 172 6.90 -13.23 -13.23
C LYS A 172 8.43 -13.27 -13.15
N ASN A 173 9.06 -12.18 -12.70
CA ASN A 173 10.52 -12.08 -12.67
C ASN A 173 11.15 -12.64 -11.38
N MET A 174 10.36 -12.79 -10.31
CA MET A 174 10.85 -13.21 -9.00
C MET A 174 10.36 -14.59 -8.57
N THR A 175 9.39 -15.15 -9.28
CA THR A 175 9.08 -16.57 -9.22
C THR A 175 9.96 -17.28 -10.23
N PHE A 176 11.02 -17.93 -9.74
CA PHE A 176 11.81 -18.82 -10.58
C PHE A 176 10.94 -20.03 -10.89
N GLY A 177 10.57 -20.22 -12.16
CA GLY A 177 9.86 -21.42 -12.57
C GLY A 177 10.63 -22.65 -12.08
N GLN A 178 9.93 -23.59 -11.44
CA GLN A 178 10.37 -24.97 -11.53
C GLN A 178 10.32 -25.31 -13.01
N SER A 179 11.48 -25.30 -13.66
CA SER A 179 11.65 -25.90 -14.96
C SER A 179 11.33 -27.38 -14.80
N ASP A 180 10.11 -27.78 -15.20
CA ASP A 180 9.81 -29.17 -15.54
C ASP A 180 10.61 -29.58 -16.80
#